data_AF-A0A7V0WXL4-F1
#
_entry.id   AF-A0A7V0WXL4-F1
#
_cell.length_a   1.000
_cell.length_b   1.000
_cell.length_c   1.000
_cell.angle_alpha   90.00
_cell.angle_beta   90.00
_cell.angle_gamma   90.00
#
_symmetry.space_group_name_H-M   'P 1'
#
loop_
_entity.id
_entity.type
_entity.pdbx_description
1 polymer ?
#
loop_
_entity_poly.entity_id
_entity_poly.type
_entity_poly.pdbx_seq_one_letter_code
_entity_poly.pdbx_strand_id
1 'polypeptide(L)'
;MDSYGWISVLPPLLAIILAIRTKQVYPSIFLGIWLGWTAINRWNPLLGLRDALEATVDTFKDSGNTKVIVFSMMVGALIILMQHSGGVKGFIQWISKKGLVNNRRSAGIMLWLIGILIFIESNMINLVIGSIGRPLFDKFKVPREKLAYLAHSTSAPVCVMIPFNGWGAVLTGLLLAQQIDNPFFTVLKAVPTNFY
;
A
#
# COMPACT_ATOMS: atom_id res chain seq x y z
N MET A 1 19.76 6.55 30.14
CA MET A 1 19.75 5.84 28.85
C MET A 1 19.69 6.93 27.79
N ASP A 2 20.86 7.40 27.38
CA ASP A 2 20.94 8.51 26.43
C ASP A 2 20.26 8.09 25.14
N SER A 3 19.32 8.94 24.71
CA SER A 3 18.59 8.82 23.46
C SER A 3 19.51 8.35 22.33
N TYR A 4 19.18 7.25 21.67
CA TYR A 4 19.86 6.79 20.44
C TYR A 4 19.91 7.88 19.35
N GLY A 5 19.24 9.03 19.53
CA GLY A 5 19.47 10.26 18.79
C GLY A 5 19.41 10.03 17.28
N TRP A 6 20.43 10.52 16.58
CA TRP A 6 20.56 10.38 15.13
C TRP A 6 20.74 8.93 14.64
N ILE A 7 21.21 8.02 15.51
CA ILE A 7 21.44 6.61 15.15
C ILE A 7 20.11 5.91 14.87
N SER A 8 19.00 6.35 15.50
CA SER A 8 17.66 5.80 15.25
C SER A 8 17.15 6.05 13.81
N VAL A 9 17.66 7.08 13.14
CA VAL A 9 17.28 7.43 11.76
C VAL A 9 18.10 6.65 10.73
N LEU A 10 19.26 6.12 11.13
CA LEU A 10 20.18 5.42 10.24
C LEU A 10 19.55 4.15 9.61
N PRO A 11 18.86 3.26 10.36
CA PRO A 11 18.20 2.08 9.77
C PRO A 11 17.16 2.40 8.68
N PRO A 12 16.15 3.29 8.89
CA PRO A 12 15.19 3.61 7.84
C PRO A 12 15.83 4.35 6.66
N LEU A 13 16.79 5.25 6.89
CA LEU A 13 17.53 5.91 5.81
C LEU A 13 18.28 4.91 4.93
N LEU A 14 19.00 3.97 5.55
CA LEU A 14 19.71 2.92 4.83
C LEU A 14 18.72 2.09 3.98
N ALA A 15 17.61 1.66 4.58
CA ALA A 15 16.59 0.89 3.88
C ALA A 15 16.03 1.64 2.66
N ILE A 16 15.73 2.94 2.79
CA ILE A 16 15.23 3.77 1.69
C ILE A 16 16.28 3.91 0.57
N ILE A 17 17.51 4.27 0.93
CA ILE A 17 18.59 4.47 -0.05
C ILE A 17 18.90 3.17 -0.81
N LEU A 18 18.99 2.05 -0.08
CA LEU A 18 19.21 0.75 -0.68
C LEU A 18 18.03 0.34 -1.56
N ALA A 19 16.78 0.57 -1.14
CA ALA A 19 15.60 0.22 -1.93
C ALA A 19 15.59 0.98 -3.27
N ILE A 20 15.95 2.27 -3.26
CA ILE A 20 16.03 3.09 -4.47
C ILE A 20 17.18 2.64 -5.37
N ARG A 21 18.38 2.42 -4.81
CA ARG A 21 19.58 2.08 -5.58
C ARG A 21 19.55 0.66 -6.14
N THR A 22 19.17 -0.32 -5.32
CA THR A 22 19.14 -1.74 -5.70
C THR A 22 17.88 -2.10 -6.46
N LYS A 23 16.82 -1.29 -6.36
CA LYS A 23 15.46 -1.62 -6.83
C LYS A 23 14.92 -2.91 -6.20
N GLN A 24 15.43 -3.30 -5.04
CA GLN A 24 15.04 -4.51 -4.31
C GLN A 24 14.56 -4.14 -2.91
N VAL A 25 13.24 -4.16 -2.70
CA VAL A 25 12.63 -3.73 -1.43
C VAL A 25 12.93 -4.71 -0.28
N TYR A 26 12.77 -6.02 -0.50
CA TYR A 26 12.92 -7.01 0.57
C TYR A 26 14.32 -7.04 1.19
N PRO A 27 15.42 -7.11 0.42
CA PRO A 27 16.78 -7.10 0.99
C PRO A 27 17.08 -5.76 1.67
N SER A 28 16.55 -4.65 1.15
CA SER A 28 16.78 -3.33 1.72
C SER A 28 16.12 -3.14 3.08
N ILE A 29 14.88 -3.63 3.25
CA ILE A 29 14.19 -3.63 4.55
C ILE A 29 14.94 -4.52 5.54
N PHE A 30 15.35 -5.72 5.12
CA PHE A 30 16.09 -6.64 5.99
C PHE A 30 17.43 -6.03 6.46
N LEU A 31 18.19 -5.40 5.57
CA LEU A 31 19.44 -4.72 5.91
C LEU A 31 19.21 -3.54 6.87
N GLY A 32 18.08 -2.83 6.74
CA GLY A 32 17.65 -1.83 7.71
C GLY A 32 17.41 -2.44 9.10
N ILE A 33 16.62 -3.52 9.19
CA ILE A 33 16.34 -4.23 10.46
C ILE A 33 17.65 -4.74 11.09
N TRP A 34 18.52 -5.35 10.28
CA TRP A 34 19.83 -5.82 10.71
C TRP A 34 20.71 -4.71 11.26
N LEU A 35 20.75 -3.55 10.58
CA LEU A 35 21.49 -2.38 11.05
C LEU A 35 20.93 -1.85 12.37
N GLY A 36 19.60 -1.83 12.52
CA GLY A 36 18.93 -1.44 13.77
C GLY A 36 19.32 -2.32 14.94
N TRP A 37 19.25 -3.64 14.77
CA TRP A 37 19.67 -4.60 15.80
C TRP A 37 21.18 -4.58 16.05
N THR A 38 21.99 -4.35 15.03
CA THR A 38 23.45 -4.18 15.18
C THR A 38 23.77 -2.96 16.02
N ALA A 39 23.06 -1.84 15.82
CA ALA A 39 23.23 -0.63 16.62
C ALA A 39 22.83 -0.85 18.09
N ILE A 40 21.77 -1.61 18.36
CA ILE A 40 21.35 -1.99 19.72
C ILE A 40 22.40 -2.90 20.39
N ASN A 41 22.99 -3.83 19.63
CA ASN A 41 23.99 -4.79 20.11
C ASN A 41 25.41 -4.24 20.14
N ARG A 42 25.58 -2.96 20.45
CA ARG A 42 26.90 -2.28 20.55
C ARG A 42 27.76 -2.47 19.30
N TRP A 43 27.16 -2.40 18.12
CA TRP A 43 27.81 -2.59 16.82
C TRP A 43 28.39 -3.98 16.58
N ASN A 44 27.88 -5.00 17.27
CA ASN A 44 28.22 -6.39 16.97
C ASN A 44 27.32 -6.93 15.83
N PRO A 45 27.84 -7.13 14.60
CA PRO A 45 27.04 -7.53 13.45
C PRO A 45 26.49 -8.95 13.55
N LEU A 46 27.19 -9.85 14.26
CA LEU A 46 26.80 -11.25 14.39
C LEU A 46 25.62 -11.38 15.36
N LEU A 47 25.69 -10.69 16.50
CA LEU A 47 24.57 -10.59 17.44
C LEU A 47 23.39 -9.83 16.82
N GLY A 48 23.66 -8.73 16.10
CA GLY A 48 22.64 -8.00 15.35
C GLY A 48 21.91 -8.84 14.31
N LEU A 49 22.61 -9.75 13.62
CA LEU A 49 21.99 -10.67 12.66
C LEU A 49 21.10 -11.70 13.34
N ARG A 50 21.59 -12.31 14.43
CA ARG A 50 20.79 -13.24 15.23
C ARG A 50 19.50 -12.58 15.69
N ASP A 51 19.59 -11.41 16.32
CA ASP A 51 18.43 -10.76 16.91
C ASP A 51 17.47 -10.19 15.84
N ALA A 52 17.98 -9.80 14.67
CA ALA A 52 17.13 -9.42 13.53
C ALA A 52 16.30 -10.61 13.01
N LEU A 53 16.89 -11.80 12.95
CA LEU A 53 16.17 -13.03 12.58
C LEU A 53 15.17 -13.41 13.67
N GLU A 54 15.58 -13.35 14.95
CA GLU A 54 14.73 -13.65 16.10
C GLU A 54 13.52 -12.69 16.17
N ALA A 55 13.73 -11.39 15.95
CA ALA A 55 12.66 -10.40 15.88
C ALA A 55 11.64 -10.66 14.75
N THR A 56 12.11 -11.17 13.61
CA THR A 56 11.23 -11.55 12.49
C THR A 56 10.32 -12.70 12.87
N VAL A 57 10.84 -13.70 13.61
CA VAL A 57 10.06 -14.83 14.14
C VAL A 57 9.14 -14.37 15.27
N ASP A 58 9.62 -13.52 16.16
CA ASP A 58 8.88 -13.01 17.31
C ASP A 58 7.67 -12.15 16.92
N THR A 59 7.69 -11.57 15.73
CA THR A 59 6.53 -10.88 15.16
C THR A 59 5.29 -11.79 15.12
N PHE A 60 5.47 -13.10 14.93
CA PHE A 60 4.37 -14.08 14.91
C PHE A 60 3.84 -14.45 16.31
N LYS A 61 4.57 -14.14 17.39
CA LYS A 61 4.11 -14.37 18.76
C LYS A 61 2.98 -13.43 19.14
N ASP A 62 2.95 -12.23 18.57
CA ASP A 62 1.86 -11.29 18.78
C ASP A 62 0.63 -11.67 17.94
N SER A 63 -0.50 -11.90 18.62
CA SER A 63 -1.74 -12.31 17.96
C SER A 63 -2.32 -11.25 17.02
N GLY A 64 -2.04 -9.96 17.28
CA GLY A 64 -2.48 -8.86 16.43
C GLY A 64 -1.69 -8.83 15.12
N ASN A 65 -0.37 -8.84 15.20
CA ASN A 65 0.54 -8.89 14.07
C ASN A 65 0.27 -10.12 13.19
N THR A 66 0.10 -11.30 13.80
CA THR A 66 -0.21 -12.53 13.06
C THR A 66 -1.54 -12.43 12.31
N LYS A 67 -2.59 -11.87 12.92
CA LYS A 67 -3.87 -11.63 12.23
C LYS A 67 -3.69 -10.67 11.05
N VAL A 68 -2.92 -9.60 11.21
CA VAL A 68 -2.64 -8.63 10.14
C VAL A 68 -1.87 -9.29 8.99
N ILE A 69 -0.88 -10.13 9.28
CA ILE A 69 -0.10 -10.87 8.28
C ILE A 69 -1.00 -11.83 7.50
N VAL A 70 -1.79 -12.66 8.20
CA VAL A 70 -2.71 -13.61 7.57
C VAL A 70 -3.76 -12.90 6.72
N PHE A 71 -4.36 -11.82 7.24
CA PHE A 71 -5.32 -11.01 6.50
C PHE A 71 -4.69 -10.43 5.23
N SER A 72 -3.48 -9.88 5.32
CA SER A 72 -2.77 -9.30 4.17
C SER A 72 -2.47 -10.36 3.10
N MET A 73 -2.08 -11.57 3.51
CA MET A 73 -1.89 -12.70 2.58
C MET A 73 -3.19 -13.12 1.89
N MET A 74 -4.30 -13.20 2.63
CA MET A 74 -5.62 -13.53 2.07
C MET A 74 -6.08 -12.49 1.06
N VAL A 75 -5.95 -11.21 1.38
CA VAL A 75 -6.28 -10.11 0.46
C VAL A 75 -5.42 -10.18 -0.80
N GLY A 76 -4.11 -10.43 -0.65
CA GLY A 76 -3.20 -10.64 -1.78
C GLY A 76 -3.62 -11.81 -2.68
N ALA A 77 -3.97 -12.96 -2.10
CA ALA A 77 -4.44 -14.13 -2.85
C ALA A 77 -5.75 -13.84 -3.61
N LEU A 78 -6.70 -13.14 -2.97
CA LEU A 78 -7.98 -12.76 -3.58
C LEU A 78 -7.76 -11.80 -4.76
N ILE A 79 -6.84 -10.85 -4.63
CA ILE A 79 -6.43 -9.95 -5.72
C ILE A 79 -5.86 -10.73 -6.91
N ILE A 80 -4.90 -11.64 -6.65
CA ILE A 80 -4.30 -12.46 -7.71
C ILE A 80 -5.39 -13.29 -8.41
N LEU A 81 -6.29 -13.92 -7.66
CA LEU A 81 -7.40 -14.69 -8.21
C LEU A 81 -8.32 -13.84 -9.09
N MET A 82 -8.66 -12.62 -8.68
CA MET A 82 -9.47 -11.69 -9.48
C MET A 82 -8.76 -11.25 -10.76
N GLN A 83 -7.44 -11.06 -10.70
CA GLN A 83 -6.64 -10.70 -11.88
C GLN A 83 -6.53 -11.87 -12.87
N HIS A 84 -6.30 -13.09 -12.37
CA HIS A 84 -6.13 -14.29 -13.19
C HIS A 84 -7.44 -14.81 -13.77
N SER A 85 -8.54 -14.77 -13.00
CA SER A 85 -9.88 -15.13 -13.48
C SER A 85 -10.39 -14.20 -14.58
N GLY A 86 -9.72 -13.06 -14.81
CA GLY A 86 -10.16 -12.06 -15.76
C GLY A 86 -11.41 -11.31 -15.29
N GLY A 87 -11.87 -11.49 -14.05
CA GLY A 87 -13.04 -10.79 -13.50
C GLY A 87 -12.88 -9.28 -13.59
N VAL A 88 -11.68 -8.77 -13.31
CA VAL A 88 -11.32 -7.36 -13.50
C VAL A 88 -11.46 -6.94 -14.98
N LYS A 89 -10.90 -7.71 -15.91
CA LYS A 89 -10.98 -7.43 -17.36
C LYS A 89 -12.42 -7.52 -17.90
N GLY A 90 -13.21 -8.47 -17.40
CA GLY A 90 -14.62 -8.65 -17.78
C GLY A 90 -15.50 -7.52 -17.28
N PHE A 91 -15.31 -7.08 -16.03
CA PHE A 91 -15.99 -5.92 -15.45
C PHE A 91 -15.69 -4.64 -16.25
N ILE A 92 -14.41 -4.45 -16.60
CA ILE A 92 -13.95 -3.36 -17.46
C ILE A 92 -14.66 -3.36 -18.82
N GLN A 93 -14.73 -4.52 -19.47
CA GLN A 93 -15.32 -4.65 -20.79
C GLN A 93 -16.84 -4.43 -20.73
N TRP A 94 -17.49 -4.89 -19.66
CA TRP A 94 -18.92 -4.68 -19.43
C TRP A 94 -19.27 -3.20 -19.25
N ILE A 95 -18.52 -2.46 -18.43
CA ILE A 95 -18.72 -1.01 -18.26
C ILE A 95 -18.46 -0.27 -19.59
N SER A 96 -17.37 -0.62 -20.28
CA SER A 96 -17.01 0.03 -21.53
C SER A 96 -18.04 -0.20 -22.64
N LYS A 97 -18.70 -1.37 -22.67
CA LYS A 97 -19.77 -1.72 -23.62
C LYS A 97 -21.10 -1.01 -23.34
N LYS A 98 -21.33 -0.52 -22.11
CA LYS A 98 -22.59 0.14 -21.72
C LYS A 98 -22.82 1.52 -22.37
N GLY A 99 -21.89 2.05 -23.16
CA GLY A 99 -22.07 3.31 -23.89
C GLY A 99 -22.16 4.55 -22.99
N LEU A 100 -21.73 4.45 -21.74
CA LEU A 100 -21.77 5.56 -20.76
C LEU A 100 -20.71 6.63 -21.04
N VAL A 101 -19.76 6.37 -21.95
CA VAL A 101 -18.65 7.27 -22.26
C VAL A 101 -18.79 7.89 -23.64
N ASN A 102 -19.40 9.07 -23.69
CA ASN A 102 -19.61 9.82 -24.93
C ASN A 102 -18.69 11.04 -25.07
N ASN A 103 -18.00 11.47 -24.00
CA ASN A 103 -17.13 12.65 -24.05
C ASN A 103 -15.92 12.54 -23.11
N ARG A 104 -15.00 13.51 -23.23
CA ARG A 104 -13.78 13.63 -22.40
C ARG A 104 -14.07 13.67 -20.90
N ARG A 105 -15.17 14.30 -20.48
CA ARG A 105 -15.53 14.44 -19.06
C ARG A 105 -16.06 13.13 -18.51
N SER A 106 -16.96 12.45 -19.22
CA SER A 106 -17.52 11.16 -18.79
C SER A 106 -16.46 10.06 -18.76
N ALA A 107 -15.45 10.12 -19.65
CA ALA A 107 -14.30 9.22 -19.59
C ALA A 107 -13.51 9.39 -18.28
N GLY A 108 -13.23 10.64 -17.89
CA GLY A 108 -12.53 10.94 -16.64
C GLY A 108 -13.34 10.57 -15.40
N ILE A 109 -14.64 10.91 -15.38
CA ILE A 109 -15.54 10.59 -14.26
C ILE A 109 -15.68 9.07 -14.09
N MET A 110 -15.80 8.32 -15.19
CA MET A 110 -15.89 6.86 -15.14
C MET A 110 -14.63 6.25 -14.51
N LEU A 111 -13.43 6.66 -14.97
CA LEU A 111 -12.18 6.15 -14.39
C LEU A 111 -12.04 6.53 -12.92
N TRP A 112 -12.45 7.74 -12.55
CA TRP A 112 -12.45 8.20 -11.16
C TRP A 112 -13.38 7.35 -10.28
N LEU A 113 -14.62 7.11 -10.73
CA LEU A 113 -15.57 6.24 -10.02
C LEU A 113 -15.06 4.80 -9.91
N ILE A 114 -14.44 4.26 -10.96
CA ILE A 114 -13.85 2.93 -10.93
C ILE A 114 -12.72 2.86 -9.90
N GLY A 115 -11.86 3.88 -9.82
CA GLY A 115 -10.83 3.96 -8.79
C GLY A 115 -11.41 3.95 -7.37
N ILE A 116 -12.50 4.69 -7.15
CA ILE A 116 -13.20 4.71 -5.86
C ILE A 116 -13.84 3.36 -5.52
N LEU A 117 -14.46 2.69 -6.49
CA LEU A 117 -15.15 1.41 -6.28
C LEU A 117 -14.17 0.26 -6.03
N ILE A 118 -12.97 0.31 -6.60
CA ILE A 118 -11.95 -0.73 -6.50
C ILE A 118 -10.95 -0.37 -5.38
N PHE A 119 -11.41 0.12 -4.24
CA PHE A 119 -10.58 0.57 -3.11
C PHE A 119 -9.77 -0.54 -2.39
N ILE A 120 -9.69 -1.74 -2.98
CA ILE A 120 -9.08 -2.93 -2.38
C ILE A 120 -7.56 -2.76 -2.24
N GLU A 121 -6.88 -2.33 -3.31
CA GLU A 121 -5.42 -2.21 -3.31
C GLU A 121 -4.94 -1.22 -4.38
N SER A 122 -3.95 -0.41 -4.01
CA SER A 122 -3.43 0.71 -4.81
C SER A 122 -2.82 0.30 -6.16
N ASN A 123 -2.07 -0.80 -6.21
CA ASN A 123 -1.49 -1.29 -7.46
C ASN A 123 -2.56 -1.87 -8.40
N MET A 124 -3.58 -2.55 -7.86
CA MET A 124 -4.71 -3.03 -8.65
C MET A 124 -5.48 -1.86 -9.26
N ILE A 125 -5.74 -0.79 -8.52
CA ILE A 125 -6.37 0.44 -9.03
C ILE A 125 -5.55 1.02 -10.18
N ASN A 126 -4.23 1.16 -10.01
CA ASN A 126 -3.34 1.70 -11.04
C ASN A 126 -3.32 0.84 -12.31
N LEU A 127 -3.35 -0.48 -12.17
CA LEU A 127 -3.42 -1.42 -13.29
C LEU A 127 -4.77 -1.33 -14.01
N VAL A 128 -5.87 -1.24 -13.26
CA VAL A 128 -7.22 -1.08 -13.82
C VAL A 128 -7.33 0.24 -14.56
N ILE A 129 -7.08 1.37 -13.90
CA ILE A 129 -7.18 2.69 -14.51
C ILE A 129 -6.21 2.81 -15.70
N GLY A 130 -5.01 2.24 -15.62
CA GLY A 130 -4.08 2.23 -16.75
C GLY A 130 -4.60 1.42 -17.94
N SER A 131 -5.16 0.23 -17.71
CA SER A 131 -5.65 -0.65 -18.78
C SER A 131 -6.93 -0.15 -19.46
N ILE A 132 -7.88 0.41 -18.70
CA ILE A 132 -9.09 1.04 -19.26
C ILE A 132 -8.77 2.40 -19.84
N GLY A 133 -8.04 3.20 -19.07
CA GLY A 133 -7.94 4.63 -19.29
C GLY A 133 -7.06 4.98 -20.47
N ARG A 134 -6.01 4.19 -20.77
CA ARG A 134 -5.18 4.41 -21.97
C ARG A 134 -6.00 4.39 -23.26
N PRO A 135 -6.69 3.29 -23.65
CA PRO A 135 -7.46 3.26 -24.89
C PRO A 135 -8.62 4.27 -24.89
N LEU A 136 -9.22 4.53 -23.72
CA LEU A 136 -10.32 5.48 -23.59
C LEU A 136 -9.86 6.92 -23.78
N PHE A 137 -8.76 7.33 -23.15
CA PHE A 137 -8.22 8.68 -23.24
C PHE A 137 -7.60 8.94 -24.61
N ASP A 138 -6.96 7.93 -25.21
CA ASP A 138 -6.44 8.01 -26.58
C ASP A 138 -7.58 8.27 -27.57
N LYS A 139 -8.74 7.58 -27.44
CA LYS A 139 -9.93 7.82 -28.29
C LYS A 139 -10.44 9.26 -28.23
N PHE A 140 -10.43 9.88 -27.05
CA PHE A 140 -10.91 11.24 -26.85
C PHE A 140 -9.81 12.32 -26.91
N LYS A 141 -8.57 11.94 -27.26
CA LYS A 141 -7.38 12.81 -27.28
C LYS A 141 -7.21 13.58 -25.96
N VAL A 142 -7.30 12.86 -24.83
CA VAL A 142 -7.06 13.41 -23.50
C VAL A 142 -5.59 13.20 -23.11
N PRO A 143 -4.91 14.19 -22.52
CA PRO A 143 -3.50 14.07 -22.14
C PRO A 143 -3.25 12.91 -21.16
N ARG A 144 -2.09 12.25 -21.29
CA ARG A 144 -1.70 11.10 -20.44
C ARG A 144 -1.41 11.52 -19.00
N GLU A 145 -1.02 12.77 -18.81
CA GLU A 145 -0.80 13.42 -17.52
C GLU A 145 -2.08 13.43 -16.70
N LYS A 146 -3.24 13.66 -17.35
CA LYS A 146 -4.53 13.61 -16.68
C LYS A 146 -4.91 12.19 -16.26
N LEU A 147 -4.54 11.18 -17.06
CA LEU A 147 -4.75 9.78 -16.70
C LEU A 147 -3.87 9.40 -15.50
N ALA A 148 -2.59 9.79 -15.52
CA ALA A 148 -1.66 9.56 -14.42
C ALA A 148 -2.14 10.25 -13.13
N TYR A 149 -2.62 11.49 -13.24
CA TYR A 149 -3.23 12.21 -12.12
C TYR A 149 -4.42 11.44 -11.53
N LEU A 150 -5.37 11.00 -12.37
CA LEU A 150 -6.53 10.24 -11.91
C LEU A 150 -6.13 8.90 -11.27
N ALA A 151 -5.16 8.19 -11.83
CA ALA A 151 -4.65 6.95 -11.26
C ALA A 151 -4.03 7.18 -9.87
N HIS A 152 -3.22 8.22 -9.73
CA HIS A 152 -2.57 8.55 -8.46
C HIS A 152 -3.58 9.05 -7.41
N SER A 153 -4.47 9.97 -7.78
CA SER A 153 -5.43 10.57 -6.86
C SER A 153 -6.49 9.59 -6.35
N THR A 154 -6.75 8.49 -7.09
CA THR A 154 -7.75 7.49 -6.70
C THR A 154 -7.17 6.21 -6.13
N SER A 155 -5.85 6.01 -6.16
CA SER A 155 -5.23 4.81 -5.60
C SER A 155 -4.99 4.96 -4.09
N ALA A 156 -3.84 5.50 -3.68
CA ALA A 156 -3.47 5.61 -2.27
C ALA A 156 -4.51 6.37 -1.40
N PRO A 157 -5.09 7.51 -1.83
CA PRO A 157 -5.96 8.31 -0.96
C PRO A 157 -7.27 7.60 -0.63
N VAL A 158 -7.91 7.01 -1.65
CA VAL A 158 -9.16 6.26 -1.49
C VAL A 158 -8.91 5.01 -0.64
N CYS A 159 -7.81 4.29 -0.88
CA CYS A 159 -7.47 3.12 -0.08
C CYS A 159 -7.27 3.46 1.40
N VAL A 160 -6.67 4.60 1.71
CA VAL A 160 -6.48 5.05 3.09
C VAL A 160 -7.80 5.51 3.74
N MET A 161 -8.72 6.10 2.96
CA MET A 161 -10.03 6.54 3.47
C MET A 161 -10.98 5.40 3.84
N ILE A 162 -10.83 4.21 3.25
CA ILE A 162 -11.73 3.07 3.48
C ILE A 162 -10.97 1.97 4.24
N PRO A 163 -11.14 1.83 5.57
CA PRO A 163 -10.31 0.96 6.41
C PRO A 163 -10.64 -0.55 6.32
N PHE A 164 -11.32 -0.97 5.25
CA PHE A 164 -11.71 -2.36 4.98
C PHE A 164 -10.75 -3.07 4.02
N ASN A 165 -9.50 -2.61 3.93
CA ASN A 165 -8.47 -3.13 3.04
C ASN A 165 -7.12 -3.27 3.75
N GLY A 166 -6.06 -3.59 3.00
CA GLY A 166 -4.70 -3.74 3.55
C GLY A 166 -4.17 -2.45 4.21
N TRP A 167 -4.49 -1.27 3.67
CA TRP A 167 -4.08 0.01 4.26
C TRP A 167 -4.76 0.28 5.61
N GLY A 168 -6.05 -0.05 5.73
CA GLY A 168 -6.77 0.01 7.00
C GLY A 168 -6.17 -0.88 8.08
N ALA A 169 -5.77 -2.10 7.72
CA ALA A 169 -5.10 -3.03 8.63
C ALA A 169 -3.74 -2.49 9.11
N VAL A 170 -2.93 -1.93 8.19
CA VAL A 170 -1.63 -1.32 8.51
C VAL A 170 -1.81 -0.13 9.46
N LEU A 171 -2.74 0.79 9.17
CA LEU A 171 -2.99 1.96 10.02
C LEU A 171 -3.48 1.53 11.40
N THR A 172 -4.38 0.57 11.47
CA THR A 172 -4.88 0.03 12.74
C THR A 172 -3.73 -0.61 13.54
N GLY A 173 -2.85 -1.36 12.90
CA GLY A 173 -1.66 -1.96 13.53
C GLY A 173 -0.67 -0.92 14.05
N LEU A 174 -0.44 0.15 13.29
CA LEU A 174 0.42 1.27 13.72
C LEU A 174 -0.16 1.99 14.94
N LEU A 175 -1.46 2.28 14.95
CA LEU A 175 -2.12 2.92 16.08
C LEU A 175 -2.11 2.03 17.33
N LEU A 176 -2.28 0.72 17.15
CA LEU A 176 -2.18 -0.25 18.24
C LEU A 176 -0.78 -0.27 18.84
N ALA A 177 0.27 -0.21 18.01
CA ALA A 177 1.65 -0.12 18.46
C ALA A 177 1.95 1.19 19.23
N GLN A 178 1.22 2.26 18.96
CA GLN A 178 1.28 3.54 19.68
C GLN A 178 0.36 3.59 20.91
N GLN A 179 -0.24 2.46 21.31
CA GLN A 179 -1.15 2.36 22.46
C GLN A 179 -2.37 3.28 22.37
N ILE A 180 -2.86 3.54 21.15
CA ILE A 180 -4.07 4.34 20.94
C ILE A 180 -5.31 3.45 21.11
N ASP A 181 -6.23 3.90 21.98
CA ASP A 181 -7.50 3.22 22.21
C ASP A 181 -8.37 3.19 20.94
N ASN A 182 -9.06 2.07 20.75
CA ASN A 182 -9.99 1.84 19.64
C ASN A 182 -9.40 2.20 18.25
N PRO A 183 -8.28 1.59 17.83
CA PRO A 183 -7.51 2.03 16.67
C PRO A 183 -8.33 2.04 15.37
N PHE A 184 -9.19 1.04 15.16
CA PHE A 184 -10.09 0.99 14.00
C PHE A 184 -11.06 2.19 13.94
N PHE A 185 -11.70 2.53 15.06
CA PHE A 185 -12.59 3.69 15.14
C PHE A 185 -11.83 5.01 15.00
N THR A 186 -10.60 5.06 15.49
CA THR A 186 -9.72 6.23 15.32
C THR A 186 -9.38 6.43 13.84
N VAL A 187 -9.07 5.37 13.08
CA VAL A 187 -8.90 5.47 11.62
C VAL A 187 -10.17 6.01 10.95
N LEU A 188 -11.35 5.48 11.31
CA LEU A 188 -12.63 5.96 10.77
C LEU A 188 -12.90 7.44 11.08
N LYS A 189 -12.62 7.89 12.31
CA LYS A 189 -12.76 9.29 12.71
C LYS A 189 -11.76 10.22 12.02
N ALA A 190 -10.61 9.69 11.60
CA ALA A 190 -9.59 10.45 10.89
C ALA A 190 -9.90 10.62 9.39
N VAL A 191 -10.85 9.85 8.82
CA VAL A 191 -11.22 9.93 7.39
C VAL A 191 -11.60 11.35 6.96
N PRO A 192 -12.46 12.11 7.68
CA PRO A 192 -12.85 13.47 7.28
C PRO A 192 -11.69 14.47 7.33
N THR A 193 -10.69 14.22 8.18
CA THR A 193 -9.50 15.07 8.33
C THR A 193 -8.36 14.63 7.42
N ASN A 194 -8.55 13.57 6.63
CA ASN A 194 -7.55 13.02 5.72
C ASN A 194 -7.62 13.74 4.38
N PHE A 195 -7.02 14.93 4.33
CA PHE A 195 -6.96 15.75 3.13
C PHE A 195 -5.84 15.28 2.21
N TYR A 196 -6.18 15.12 0.92
CA TYR A 196 -5.24 14.83 -0.16
C TYR A 196 -4.77 16.12 -0.84
#